data_AF-A0A935HTX9-F1
#
_entry.id   AF-A0A935HTX9-F1
#
_cell.length_a   1.000
_cell.length_b   1.000
_cell.length_c   1.000
_cell.angle_alpha   90.00
_cell.angle_beta   90.00
_cell.angle_gamma   90.00
#
_symmetry.space_group_name_H-M   'P 1'
#
loop_
_entity.id
_entity.type
_entity.pdbx_description
1 polymer ?
#
loop_
_entity_poly.entity_id
_entity_poly.type
_entity_poly.pdbx_seq_one_letter_code
_entity_poly.pdbx_strand_id
1 'polypeptide(L)'
;MTLQHVLIAVSACVAFVACDTPPSEVAERVVPGSKPYEFSTVDDNIQNDTLLTQTTFDLGDSTFIMVASNVVETFEGLRLYRYRFTADSTVERIATSSPGYDSWTMLPTFFALDSVRPTDALWVLANFGEKESWGQKLMILDWEFTDHGFLDVALPERVQEGDSSLLKRRNVAPYMRYCESGDTAVFLFACDSVYLYDDQAGGMDQVVAAERLRFTFHRDEGLALWLDGHKRPVKKPS
;
A
#
# COMPACT_ATOMS: atom_id res chain seq x y z
N MET A 1 49.66 49.85 31.24
CA MET A 1 48.19 49.83 31.18
C MET A 1 47.79 49.56 29.73
N THR A 2 47.14 48.41 29.52
CA THR A 2 46.21 48.03 28.43
C THR A 2 46.55 48.35 26.96
N LEU A 3 46.79 47.30 26.16
CA LEU A 3 46.20 47.06 24.83
C LEU A 3 46.68 45.67 24.34
N GLN A 4 45.93 44.60 24.64
CA GLN A 4 44.92 43.96 23.77
C GLN A 4 45.55 43.20 22.58
N HIS A 5 45.98 41.96 22.83
CA HIS A 5 46.30 40.99 21.78
C HIS A 5 45.02 40.24 21.41
N VAL A 6 44.56 40.42 20.17
CA VAL A 6 43.47 39.67 19.56
C VAL A 6 44.04 38.36 19.02
N LEU A 7 43.66 37.23 19.63
CA LEU A 7 43.85 35.90 19.03
C LEU A 7 42.68 35.66 18.07
N ILE A 8 42.94 35.69 16.76
CA ILE A 8 41.98 35.22 15.76
C ILE A 8 42.22 33.71 15.61
N ALA A 9 41.30 32.91 16.15
CA ALA A 9 41.23 31.48 15.88
C ALA A 9 40.73 31.27 14.44
N VAL A 10 41.58 30.73 13.58
CA VAL A 10 41.17 30.25 12.25
C VAL A 10 40.46 28.91 12.45
N SER A 11 39.13 28.97 12.53
CA SER A 11 38.28 27.78 12.48
C SER A 11 38.20 27.32 11.02
N ALA A 12 38.88 26.22 10.71
CA ALA A 12 38.76 25.54 9.43
C ALA A 12 37.35 24.90 9.36
N CYS A 13 36.43 25.59 8.67
CA CYS A 13 35.17 24.99 8.24
C CYS A 13 35.48 23.91 7.19
N VAL A 14 35.56 22.66 7.63
CA VAL A 14 35.45 21.51 6.74
C VAL A 14 33.98 21.42 6.33
N ALA A 15 33.66 21.92 5.15
CA ALA A 15 32.38 21.67 4.52
C ALA A 15 32.31 20.17 4.17
N PHE A 16 31.54 19.41 4.94
CA PHE A 16 31.04 18.12 4.49
C PHE A 16 30.07 18.39 3.33
N VAL A 17 30.54 18.20 2.11
CA VAL A 17 29.66 18.04 0.95
C VAL A 17 28.99 16.67 1.13
N ALA A 18 27.80 16.68 1.73
CA ALA A 18 26.89 15.56 1.58
C ALA A 18 26.53 15.48 0.10
N CYS A 19 27.01 14.45 -0.59
CA CYS A 19 26.44 14.04 -1.87
C CYS A 19 25.02 13.56 -1.60
N ASP A 20 24.05 14.48 -1.60
CA ASP A 20 22.64 14.17 -1.75
C ASP A 20 22.46 13.55 -3.14
N THR A 21 22.60 12.23 -3.20
CA THR A 21 22.10 11.47 -4.33
C THR A 21 20.59 11.43 -4.14
N PRO A 22 19.79 12.06 -5.02
CA PRO A 22 18.33 11.95 -4.90
C PRO A 22 17.96 10.46 -4.91
N PRO A 23 16.91 10.05 -4.16
CA PRO A 23 16.45 8.67 -4.18
C PRO A 23 16.23 8.27 -5.64
N SER A 24 16.79 7.13 -6.03
CA SER A 24 16.67 6.60 -7.39
C SER A 24 15.19 6.44 -7.71
N GLU A 25 14.68 7.31 -8.56
CA GLU A 25 13.30 7.26 -9.03
C GLU A 25 13.11 5.91 -9.74
N VAL A 26 12.17 5.09 -9.25
CA VAL A 26 11.89 3.80 -9.87
C VAL A 26 11.25 4.09 -11.22
N ALA A 27 11.98 3.81 -12.31
CA ALA A 27 11.49 4.03 -13.66
C ALA A 27 10.23 3.18 -13.89
N GLU A 28 9.09 3.85 -14.05
CA GLU A 28 7.81 3.18 -14.23
C GLU A 28 7.75 2.53 -15.63
N ARG A 29 7.59 1.20 -15.67
CA ARG A 29 7.51 0.47 -16.94
C ARG A 29 6.13 0.64 -17.57
N VAL A 30 6.08 0.69 -18.90
CA VAL A 30 4.81 0.67 -19.65
C VAL A 30 4.28 -0.76 -19.66
N VAL A 31 3.20 -0.99 -18.92
CA VAL A 31 2.46 -2.27 -18.82
C VAL A 31 0.97 -2.01 -19.03
N PRO A 32 0.21 -2.98 -19.57
CA PRO A 32 -1.24 -2.84 -19.75
C PRO A 32 -1.98 -2.61 -18.43
N GLY A 33 -3.16 -1.98 -18.51
CA GLY A 33 -4.07 -1.78 -17.40
C GLY A 33 -4.08 -0.36 -16.83
N SER A 34 -5.06 -0.09 -15.97
CA SER A 34 -5.22 1.18 -15.27
C SER A 34 -4.23 1.31 -14.12
N LYS A 35 -3.81 2.55 -13.87
CA LYS A 35 -3.11 2.93 -12.65
C LYS A 35 -4.08 2.87 -11.45
N PRO A 36 -3.56 2.86 -10.21
CA PRO A 36 -4.40 3.12 -9.05
C PRO A 36 -5.26 4.37 -9.24
N TYR A 37 -6.48 4.31 -8.74
CA TYR A 37 -7.36 5.46 -8.65
C TYR A 37 -6.98 6.28 -7.42
N GLU A 38 -6.67 7.56 -7.64
CA GLU A 38 -6.29 8.48 -6.58
C GLU A 38 -7.53 9.19 -6.04
N PHE A 39 -7.90 8.85 -4.79
CA PHE A 39 -8.89 9.62 -4.04
C PHE A 39 -8.23 10.77 -3.30
N SER A 40 -8.97 11.85 -3.12
CA SER A 40 -8.49 12.97 -2.30
C SER A 40 -8.42 12.53 -0.84
N THR A 41 -7.26 12.75 -0.22
CA THR A 41 -7.11 12.60 1.23
C THR A 41 -7.64 13.85 1.91
N VAL A 42 -8.47 13.68 2.92
CA VAL A 42 -9.00 14.78 3.72
C VAL A 42 -8.42 14.71 5.13
N ASP A 43 -8.29 15.88 5.76
CA ASP A 43 -7.97 15.96 7.19
C ASP A 43 -9.03 15.20 7.99
N ASP A 44 -8.69 14.83 9.23
CA ASP A 44 -9.60 14.14 10.13
C ASP A 44 -10.92 14.91 10.24
N ASN A 45 -11.91 14.39 9.54
CA ASN A 45 -13.20 15.02 9.30
C ASN A 45 -14.27 14.49 10.24
N ILE A 46 -13.90 13.58 11.15
CA ILE A 46 -14.76 13.07 12.20
C ILE A 46 -14.06 13.23 13.55
N GLN A 47 -14.72 13.89 14.50
CA GLN A 47 -14.28 13.78 15.89
C GLN A 47 -14.72 12.41 16.44
N ASN A 48 -13.78 11.51 16.68
CA ASN A 48 -14.07 10.18 17.22
C ASN A 48 -13.20 9.88 18.46
N ASP A 49 -13.85 9.72 19.61
CA ASP A 49 -13.15 9.48 20.88
C ASP A 49 -12.69 8.03 21.05
N THR A 50 -13.08 7.13 20.12
CA THR A 50 -12.84 5.68 20.21
C THR A 50 -11.93 5.15 19.11
N LEU A 51 -11.60 5.96 18.10
CA LEU A 51 -10.76 5.57 16.97
C LEU A 51 -9.52 6.46 16.88
N LEU A 52 -8.39 5.84 16.51
CA LEU A 52 -7.16 6.51 16.13
C LEU A 52 -7.07 6.50 14.59
N THR A 53 -7.47 7.61 13.98
CA THR A 53 -7.47 7.80 12.53
C THR A 53 -6.04 7.96 11.99
N GLN A 54 -5.68 7.18 10.98
CA GLN A 54 -4.42 7.34 10.24
C GLN A 54 -4.59 8.20 9.00
N THR A 55 -5.64 7.94 8.22
CA THR A 55 -5.94 8.67 6.99
C THR A 55 -7.40 8.46 6.57
N THR A 56 -7.94 9.42 5.83
CA THR A 56 -9.30 9.40 5.30
C THR A 56 -9.28 9.78 3.82
N PHE A 57 -10.03 9.03 3.02
CA PHE A 57 -10.21 9.22 1.58
C PHE A 57 -11.66 9.61 1.28
N ASP A 58 -11.84 10.68 0.51
CA ASP A 58 -13.14 11.09 -0.03
C ASP A 58 -13.41 10.34 -1.34
N LEU A 59 -14.51 9.57 -1.39
CA LEU A 59 -14.91 8.83 -2.58
C LEU A 59 -15.66 9.71 -3.61
N GLY A 60 -16.05 10.94 -3.25
CA GLY A 60 -16.76 11.86 -4.13
C GLY A 60 -18.25 11.55 -4.33
N ASP A 61 -18.78 10.53 -3.64
CA ASP A 61 -20.19 10.13 -3.63
C ASP A 61 -20.87 10.40 -2.27
N SER A 62 -20.31 11.35 -1.50
CA SER A 62 -20.66 11.65 -0.11
C SER A 62 -20.38 10.50 0.87
N THR A 63 -19.59 9.50 0.46
CA THR A 63 -19.03 8.48 1.35
C THR A 63 -17.52 8.59 1.41
N PHE A 64 -16.96 8.06 2.49
CA PHE A 64 -15.54 8.15 2.81
C PHE A 64 -15.01 6.79 3.22
N ILE A 65 -13.71 6.57 3.03
CA ILE A 65 -12.98 5.44 3.58
C ILE A 65 -11.96 5.95 4.58
N MET A 66 -11.96 5.40 5.79
CA MET A 66 -11.01 5.75 6.83
C MET A 66 -10.20 4.52 7.26
N VAL A 67 -8.89 4.70 7.40
CA VAL A 67 -7.99 3.76 8.06
C VAL A 67 -7.91 4.16 9.53
N ALA A 68 -8.34 3.28 10.44
CA ALA A 68 -8.25 3.56 11.87
C ALA A 68 -8.07 2.30 12.71
N SER A 69 -7.50 2.45 13.91
CA SER A 69 -7.51 1.45 14.98
C SER A 69 -8.39 1.91 16.13
N ASN A 70 -8.72 1.01 17.05
CA ASN A 70 -9.39 1.39 18.30
C ASN A 70 -8.41 2.10 19.25
N VAL A 71 -8.88 3.11 19.99
CA VAL A 71 -8.09 3.82 21.01
C VAL A 71 -7.72 2.89 22.16
N VAL A 72 -8.62 1.99 22.53
CA VAL A 72 -8.28 0.90 23.46
C VAL A 72 -7.61 -0.18 22.65
N GLU A 73 -6.34 -0.46 22.97
CA GLU A 73 -5.60 -1.55 22.36
C GLU A 73 -6.36 -2.86 22.65
N THR A 74 -7.05 -3.33 21.62
CA THR A 74 -7.71 -4.63 21.59
C THR A 74 -6.95 -5.50 20.59
N PHE A 75 -7.20 -6.80 20.58
CA PHE A 75 -6.66 -7.69 19.53
C PHE A 75 -7.17 -7.30 18.12
N GLU A 76 -8.14 -6.39 18.03
CA GLU A 76 -8.65 -5.88 16.76
C GLU A 76 -7.72 -4.78 16.24
N GLY A 77 -6.79 -5.16 15.34
CA GLY A 77 -5.86 -4.24 14.66
C GLY A 77 -6.55 -3.24 13.72
N LEU A 78 -5.74 -2.58 12.87
CA LEU A 78 -6.21 -1.55 11.93
C LEU A 78 -7.34 -2.05 11.01
N ARG A 79 -8.33 -1.19 10.70
CA ARG A 79 -9.43 -1.52 9.80
C ARG A 79 -9.68 -0.40 8.80
N LEU A 80 -10.31 -0.78 7.69
CA LEU A 80 -10.98 0.16 6.80
C LEU A 80 -12.44 0.31 7.23
N TYR A 81 -12.88 1.55 7.35
CA TYR A 81 -14.26 1.92 7.63
C TYR A 81 -14.81 2.71 6.46
N ARG A 82 -15.90 2.23 5.85
CA ARG A 82 -16.71 3.05 4.94
C ARG A 82 -17.81 3.73 5.74
N TYR A 83 -17.96 5.03 5.59
CA TYR A 83 -18.98 5.79 6.31
C TYR A 83 -19.50 6.97 5.49
N ARG A 84 -20.56 7.60 5.97
CA ARG A 84 -21.09 8.87 5.46
C ARG A 84 -21.59 9.76 6.59
N PHE A 85 -21.73 11.05 6.32
CA PHE A 85 -22.45 11.96 7.20
C PHE A 85 -23.95 11.89 6.92
N THR A 86 -24.74 11.87 7.98
CA THR A 86 -26.19 12.01 7.94
C THR A 86 -26.60 13.49 7.91
N ALA A 87 -27.88 13.77 7.72
CA ALA A 87 -28.41 15.13 7.64
C ALA A 87 -28.22 15.96 8.93
N ASP A 88 -28.08 15.29 10.08
CA ASP A 88 -27.80 15.92 11.38
C ASP A 88 -26.29 16.00 11.69
N SER A 89 -25.44 15.75 10.68
CA SER A 89 -23.97 15.72 10.80
C SER A 89 -23.45 14.63 11.76
N THR A 90 -24.26 13.61 12.04
CA THR A 90 -23.77 12.39 12.69
C THR A 90 -23.12 11.46 11.65
N VAL A 91 -22.36 10.47 12.14
CA VAL A 91 -21.65 9.52 11.26
C VAL A 91 -22.40 8.20 11.22
N GLU A 92 -22.76 7.78 10.02
CA GLU A 92 -23.28 6.45 9.75
C GLU A 92 -22.17 5.57 9.18
N ARG A 93 -21.80 4.52 9.91
CA ARG A 93 -20.88 3.49 9.43
C ARG A 93 -21.61 2.54 8.50
N ILE A 94 -21.14 2.45 7.26
CA ILE A 94 -21.73 1.65 6.19
C ILE A 94 -21.11 0.24 6.18
N ALA A 95 -19.77 0.16 6.19
CA ALA A 95 -19.06 -1.11 6.11
C ALA A 95 -17.77 -1.06 6.95
N THR A 96 -17.26 -2.23 7.30
CA THR A 96 -16.00 -2.38 8.04
C THR A 96 -15.26 -3.60 7.51
N SER A 97 -13.98 -3.44 7.20
CA SER A 97 -13.14 -4.57 6.79
C SER A 97 -12.89 -5.50 7.98
N SER A 98 -12.52 -6.73 7.66
CA SER A 98 -11.76 -7.57 8.60
C SER A 98 -10.49 -6.83 9.06
N PRO A 99 -10.02 -7.08 10.29
CA PRO A 99 -8.86 -6.38 10.82
C PRO A 99 -7.59 -6.71 10.03
N GLY A 100 -6.68 -5.74 10.01
CA GLY A 100 -5.29 -5.92 9.67
C GLY A 100 -4.60 -6.67 10.79
N TYR A 101 -3.99 -7.81 10.45
CA TYR A 101 -3.14 -8.58 11.36
C TYR A 101 -2.05 -7.68 11.95
N ASP A 102 -1.89 -7.62 13.28
CA ASP A 102 -0.80 -7.03 14.10
C ASP A 102 0.02 -5.89 13.47
N SER A 103 -0.59 -5.09 12.61
CA SER A 103 0.09 -4.15 11.75
C SER A 103 -0.16 -2.76 12.26
N TRP A 104 0.91 -1.99 12.33
CA TRP A 104 0.87 -0.61 12.79
C TRP A 104 0.52 0.37 11.68
N THR A 105 0.64 -0.03 10.42
CA THR A 105 0.33 0.81 9.27
C THR A 105 -0.49 0.04 8.23
N MET A 106 -1.56 0.69 7.74
CA MET A 106 -2.34 0.17 6.61
C MET A 106 -2.43 1.25 5.55
N LEU A 107 -1.90 0.97 4.35
CA LEU A 107 -1.91 1.90 3.22
C LEU A 107 -2.77 1.32 2.08
N PRO A 108 -4.07 1.65 2.01
CA PRO A 108 -4.94 1.15 0.96
C PRO A 108 -4.60 1.82 -0.38
N THR A 109 -4.69 1.04 -1.45
CA THR A 109 -4.60 1.49 -2.84
C THR A 109 -5.82 0.98 -3.59
N PHE A 110 -6.43 1.85 -4.40
CA PHE A 110 -7.74 1.59 -4.99
C PHE A 110 -7.62 1.37 -6.50
N PHE A 111 -8.38 0.44 -7.06
CA PHE A 111 -8.56 0.30 -8.51
C PHE A 111 -10.04 0.20 -8.83
N ALA A 112 -10.53 1.08 -9.70
CA ALA A 112 -11.90 1.04 -10.18
C ALA A 112 -12.14 -0.20 -11.04
N LEU A 113 -13.23 -0.91 -10.75
CA LEU A 113 -13.77 -1.90 -11.69
C LEU A 113 -14.43 -1.17 -12.86
N ASP A 114 -14.54 -1.84 -14.01
CA ASP A 114 -15.22 -1.28 -15.18
C ASP A 114 -16.72 -1.12 -14.90
N SER A 115 -17.07 0.06 -14.41
CA SER A 115 -18.39 0.42 -13.88
C SER A 115 -18.73 1.85 -14.26
N VAL A 116 -20.03 2.18 -14.24
CA VAL A 116 -20.51 3.52 -14.66
C VAL A 116 -19.93 4.61 -13.77
N ARG A 117 -19.74 4.33 -12.48
CA ARG A 117 -19.02 5.21 -11.56
C ARG A 117 -17.86 4.46 -10.93
N PRO A 118 -16.65 5.03 -10.90
CA PRO A 118 -15.46 4.40 -10.31
C PRO A 118 -15.64 3.87 -8.88
N THR A 119 -16.61 4.38 -8.13
CA THR A 119 -16.88 4.05 -6.73
C THR A 119 -17.99 3.03 -6.52
N ASP A 120 -18.67 2.58 -7.59
CA ASP A 120 -19.72 1.57 -7.49
C ASP A 120 -19.13 0.22 -7.00
N ALA A 121 -17.92 -0.11 -7.48
CA ALA A 121 -17.11 -1.21 -6.96
C ALA A 121 -15.62 -0.94 -7.16
N LEU A 122 -14.82 -1.27 -6.15
CA LEU A 122 -13.38 -1.03 -6.10
C LEU A 122 -12.64 -2.31 -5.70
N TRP A 123 -11.53 -2.59 -6.37
CA TRP A 123 -10.48 -3.38 -5.74
C TRP A 123 -9.74 -2.50 -4.74
N VAL A 124 -9.54 -3.03 -3.55
CA VAL A 124 -8.76 -2.39 -2.49
C VAL A 124 -7.59 -3.30 -2.14
N LEU A 125 -6.38 -2.82 -2.39
CA LEU A 125 -5.14 -3.45 -1.99
C LEU A 125 -4.65 -2.75 -0.72
N ALA A 126 -4.91 -3.35 0.43
CA ALA A 126 -4.44 -2.84 1.71
C ALA A 126 -3.02 -3.35 1.98
N ASN A 127 -2.04 -2.45 1.84
CA ASN A 127 -0.68 -2.76 2.25
C ASN A 127 -0.60 -2.82 3.77
N PHE A 128 -0.02 -3.89 4.30
CA PHE A 128 0.28 -4.01 5.72
C PHE A 128 1.78 -3.92 5.98
N GLY A 129 2.13 -3.41 7.15
CA GLY A 129 3.50 -3.47 7.63
C GLY A 129 3.76 -2.63 8.87
N GLU A 130 5.04 -2.32 9.02
CA GLU A 130 5.54 -1.29 9.92
C GLU A 130 6.49 -0.38 9.13
N LYS A 131 7.81 -0.55 9.29
CA LYS A 131 8.85 0.06 8.47
C LYS A 131 8.98 -0.60 7.10
N GLU A 132 8.53 -1.84 6.99
CA GLU A 132 8.57 -2.65 5.78
C GLU A 132 7.21 -3.28 5.49
N SER A 133 6.89 -3.38 4.20
CA SER A 133 5.65 -3.93 3.67
C SER A 133 5.65 -5.45 3.77
N TRP A 134 4.65 -6.05 4.39
CA TRP A 134 4.45 -7.50 4.48
C TRP A 134 3.65 -8.09 3.31
N GLY A 135 3.10 -7.24 2.43
CA GLY A 135 2.30 -7.65 1.28
C GLY A 135 1.04 -6.83 1.12
N GLN A 136 0.12 -7.27 0.26
CA GLN A 136 -1.13 -6.58 -0.02
C GLN A 136 -2.31 -7.50 0.26
N LYS A 137 -3.19 -7.12 1.18
CA LYS A 137 -4.48 -7.79 1.29
C LYS A 137 -5.41 -7.31 0.19
N LEU A 138 -5.94 -8.26 -0.57
CA LEU A 138 -6.81 -8.01 -1.69
C LEU A 138 -8.27 -8.12 -1.24
N MET A 139 -9.01 -7.03 -1.39
CA MET A 139 -10.43 -6.94 -1.06
C MET A 139 -11.22 -6.34 -2.23
N ILE A 140 -12.49 -6.70 -2.34
CA ILE A 140 -13.47 -5.90 -3.08
C ILE A 140 -14.20 -5.03 -2.07
N LEU A 141 -14.42 -3.77 -2.44
CA LEU A 141 -15.38 -2.89 -1.81
C LEU A 141 -16.49 -2.58 -2.81
N ASP A 142 -17.69 -3.06 -2.53
CA ASP A 142 -18.92 -2.71 -3.26
C ASP A 142 -19.93 -2.07 -2.30
N TRP A 143 -20.79 -2.87 -1.68
CA TRP A 143 -21.58 -2.55 -0.51
C TRP A 143 -20.80 -2.83 0.79
N GLU A 144 -20.05 -3.93 0.82
CA GLU A 144 -19.25 -4.37 1.96
C GLU A 144 -17.81 -4.67 1.56
N PHE A 145 -16.93 -4.86 2.54
CA PHE A 145 -15.57 -5.31 2.28
C PHE A 145 -15.55 -6.84 2.24
N THR A 146 -15.14 -7.41 1.11
CA THR A 146 -14.99 -8.85 0.93
C THR A 146 -13.52 -9.22 0.70
N ASP A 147 -12.98 -10.09 1.55
CA ASP A 147 -11.60 -10.58 1.45
C ASP A 147 -11.47 -11.62 0.31
N HIS A 148 -10.49 -11.41 -0.57
CA HIS A 148 -10.23 -12.30 -1.71
C HIS A 148 -8.86 -12.97 -1.69
N GLY A 149 -7.96 -12.51 -0.83
CA GLY A 149 -6.69 -13.18 -0.59
C GLY A 149 -5.60 -12.19 -0.19
N PHE A 150 -4.36 -12.67 -0.31
CA PHE A 150 -3.18 -11.90 0.03
C PHE A 150 -2.17 -12.01 -1.13
N LEU A 151 -1.61 -10.87 -1.53
CA LEU A 151 -0.56 -10.77 -2.52
C LEU A 151 0.76 -10.69 -1.76
N ASP A 152 1.50 -11.80 -1.77
CA ASP A 152 2.80 -11.99 -1.12
C ASP A 152 3.92 -11.24 -1.84
N VAL A 153 3.74 -9.93 -2.08
CA VAL A 153 4.66 -9.09 -2.84
C VAL A 153 4.91 -7.72 -2.23
N ALA A 154 6.15 -7.26 -2.38
CA ALA A 154 6.60 -5.92 -2.03
C ALA A 154 7.48 -5.34 -3.15
N LEU A 155 7.69 -4.02 -3.11
CA LEU A 155 8.65 -3.34 -3.98
C LEU A 155 10.04 -3.44 -3.34
N PRO A 156 11.02 -4.09 -4.00
CA PRO A 156 12.39 -4.15 -3.53
C PRO A 156 13.07 -2.81 -3.80
N GLU A 157 13.38 -2.05 -2.75
CA GLU A 157 14.10 -0.78 -2.84
C GLU A 157 15.49 -0.93 -2.21
N ARG A 158 16.55 -0.64 -2.97
CA ARG A 158 17.90 -0.58 -2.41
C ARG A 158 18.15 0.83 -1.87
N VAL A 159 18.40 0.92 -0.57
CA VAL A 159 18.70 2.19 0.11
C VAL A 159 20.12 2.12 0.67
N GLN A 160 20.85 3.22 0.51
CA GLN A 160 22.16 3.38 1.11
C GLN A 160 22.00 3.99 2.51
N GLU A 161 22.47 3.30 3.55
CA GLU A 161 22.50 3.80 4.92
C GLU A 161 23.94 3.75 5.44
N GLY A 162 24.60 4.92 5.47
CA GLY A 162 26.03 5.02 5.72
C GLY A 162 26.82 4.22 4.68
N ASP A 163 27.67 3.30 5.16
CA ASP A 163 28.52 2.46 4.30
C ASP A 163 27.82 1.15 3.86
N SER A 164 26.57 0.92 4.26
CA SER A 164 25.82 -0.31 3.94
C SER A 164 24.72 -0.07 2.90
N SER A 165 24.58 -1.00 1.95
CA SER A 165 23.42 -1.08 1.07
C SER A 165 22.42 -2.07 1.65
N LEU A 166 21.22 -1.60 1.97
CA LEU A 166 20.13 -2.40 2.52
C LEU A 166 19.02 -2.56 1.47
N LEU A 167 18.41 -3.75 1.45
CA LEU A 167 17.20 -3.99 0.68
C LEU A 167 15.99 -3.76 1.59
N LYS A 168 15.19 -2.74 1.29
CA LYS A 168 13.92 -2.46 1.96
C LYS A 168 12.76 -2.97 1.15
N ARG A 169 11.75 -3.48 1.83
CA ARG A 169 10.49 -3.96 1.24
C ARG A 169 9.43 -2.87 1.38
N ARG A 170 9.06 -2.22 0.27
CA ARG A 170 8.10 -1.11 0.23
C ARG A 170 6.75 -1.53 -0.34
N ASN A 171 5.76 -0.65 -0.20
CA ASN A 171 4.46 -0.84 -0.82
C ASN A 171 4.62 -0.90 -2.36
N VAL A 172 4.18 -2.00 -2.97
CA VAL A 172 4.23 -2.19 -4.43
C VAL A 172 2.97 -1.70 -5.13
N ALA A 173 1.87 -1.53 -4.41
CA ALA A 173 0.56 -1.21 -4.98
C ALA A 173 0.53 0.06 -5.85
N PRO A 174 1.28 1.16 -5.56
CA PRO A 174 1.37 2.31 -6.46
C PRO A 174 1.91 1.98 -7.86
N TYR A 175 2.74 0.95 -7.96
CA TYR A 175 3.32 0.47 -9.22
C TYR A 175 2.50 -0.65 -9.84
N MET A 176 1.37 -1.04 -9.27
CA MET A 176 0.54 -2.08 -9.87
C MET A 176 -0.31 -1.52 -11.01
N ARG A 177 -0.76 -2.42 -11.88
CA ARG A 177 -1.79 -2.16 -12.89
C ARG A 177 -2.90 -3.17 -12.79
N TYR A 178 -4.11 -2.67 -12.99
CA TYR A 178 -5.31 -3.49 -13.05
C TYR A 178 -5.85 -3.56 -14.47
N CYS A 179 -6.23 -4.74 -14.92
CA CYS A 179 -7.09 -4.89 -16.08
C CYS A 179 -7.99 -6.11 -15.93
N GLU A 180 -9.03 -6.13 -16.76
CA GLU A 180 -9.94 -7.27 -16.87
C GLU A 180 -9.67 -8.03 -18.17
N SER A 181 -9.71 -9.34 -18.10
CA SER A 181 -9.61 -10.24 -19.24
C SER A 181 -10.74 -11.25 -19.18
N GLY A 182 -11.90 -10.88 -19.75
CA GLY A 182 -13.15 -11.59 -19.50
C GLY A 182 -13.54 -11.45 -18.02
N ASP A 183 -13.94 -12.55 -17.39
CA ASP A 183 -14.35 -12.57 -15.97
C ASP A 183 -13.17 -12.67 -14.98
N THR A 184 -11.95 -12.38 -15.44
CA THR A 184 -10.73 -12.48 -14.63
C THR A 184 -10.11 -11.11 -14.43
N ALA A 185 -9.99 -10.71 -13.16
CA ALA A 185 -9.17 -9.58 -12.74
C ALA A 185 -7.69 -9.95 -12.87
N VAL A 186 -6.89 -9.06 -13.45
CA VAL A 186 -5.45 -9.25 -13.67
C VAL A 186 -4.69 -8.10 -13.04
N PHE A 187 -3.71 -8.42 -12.21
CA PHE A 187 -2.82 -7.48 -11.56
C PHE A 187 -1.39 -7.65 -12.07
N LEU A 188 -0.86 -6.60 -12.67
CA LEU A 188 0.48 -6.51 -13.24
C LEU A 188 1.33 -5.49 -12.47
N PHE A 189 2.62 -5.41 -12.78
CA PHE A 189 3.58 -4.56 -12.08
C PHE A 189 4.37 -3.70 -13.07
N ALA A 190 4.29 -2.38 -12.89
CA ALA A 190 4.93 -1.33 -13.65
C ALA A 190 6.29 -0.91 -13.06
N CYS A 191 7.07 -1.88 -12.59
CA CYS A 191 8.42 -1.69 -12.05
C CYS A 191 9.36 -2.74 -12.65
N ASP A 192 10.65 -2.68 -12.35
CA ASP A 192 11.62 -3.65 -12.90
C ASP A 192 11.51 -5.02 -12.21
N SER A 193 11.35 -5.02 -10.89
CA SER A 193 11.33 -6.24 -10.08
C SER A 193 10.37 -6.12 -8.90
N VAL A 194 9.95 -7.27 -8.41
CA VAL A 194 9.12 -7.42 -7.21
C VAL A 194 9.83 -8.39 -6.26
N TYR A 195 9.70 -8.12 -4.96
CA TYR A 195 10.07 -9.05 -3.92
C TYR A 195 8.88 -9.96 -3.67
N LEU A 196 9.03 -11.26 -3.89
CA LEU A 196 8.00 -12.30 -3.73
C LEU A 196 8.32 -13.09 -2.46
N TYR A 197 7.43 -13.02 -1.47
CA TYR A 197 7.60 -13.71 -0.18
C TYR A 197 7.39 -15.21 -0.29
N ASP A 198 6.32 -15.64 -0.97
CA ASP A 198 5.99 -17.05 -1.20
C ASP A 198 5.55 -17.26 -2.65
N ASP A 199 6.27 -18.11 -3.36
CA ASP A 199 5.98 -18.46 -4.74
C ASP A 199 4.88 -19.51 -4.89
N GLN A 200 4.27 -19.97 -3.79
CA GLN A 200 3.22 -21.01 -3.72
C GLN A 200 3.68 -22.40 -4.22
N ALA A 201 4.98 -22.59 -4.41
CA ALA A 201 5.61 -23.85 -4.83
C ALA A 201 6.83 -24.21 -3.96
N GLY A 202 6.99 -23.55 -2.80
CA GLY A 202 8.04 -23.80 -1.81
C GLY A 202 9.28 -22.92 -1.94
N GLY A 203 9.30 -22.01 -2.92
CA GLY A 203 10.30 -20.97 -3.02
C GLY A 203 9.90 -19.74 -2.22
N MET A 204 10.79 -19.25 -1.36
CA MET A 204 10.55 -18.13 -0.46
C MET A 204 11.51 -16.97 -0.74
N ASP A 205 11.08 -15.75 -0.45
CA ASP A 205 11.93 -14.55 -0.34
C ASP A 205 12.81 -14.27 -1.57
N GLN A 206 12.18 -14.11 -2.74
CA GLN A 206 12.86 -13.97 -4.03
C GLN A 206 12.66 -12.57 -4.62
N VAL A 207 13.71 -12.01 -5.24
CA VAL A 207 13.55 -10.85 -6.14
C VAL A 207 13.40 -11.37 -7.55
N VAL A 208 12.25 -11.13 -8.17
CA VAL A 208 11.91 -11.61 -9.51
C VAL A 208 11.63 -10.43 -10.43
N ALA A 209 11.95 -10.57 -11.71
CA ALA A 209 11.59 -9.56 -12.70
C ALA A 209 10.07 -9.44 -12.79
N ALA A 210 9.56 -8.21 -12.72
CA ALA A 210 8.13 -7.91 -12.62
C ALA A 210 7.32 -8.52 -13.78
N GLU A 211 7.86 -8.51 -14.99
CA GLU A 211 7.23 -9.06 -16.20
C GLU A 211 6.97 -10.57 -16.16
N ARG A 212 7.68 -11.31 -15.30
CA ARG A 212 7.53 -12.76 -15.12
C ARG A 212 6.37 -13.09 -14.17
N LEU A 213 5.86 -12.09 -13.46
CA LEU A 213 4.91 -12.25 -12.37
C LEU A 213 3.61 -11.49 -12.66
N ARG A 214 2.48 -12.16 -12.43
CA ARG A 214 1.17 -11.49 -12.34
C ARG A 214 0.28 -12.20 -11.34
N PHE A 215 -0.68 -11.50 -10.78
CA PHE A 215 -1.77 -12.13 -10.06
C PHE A 215 -3.04 -12.09 -10.88
N THR A 216 -3.88 -13.11 -10.70
CA THR A 216 -5.22 -13.15 -11.29
C THR A 216 -6.23 -13.54 -10.24
N PHE A 217 -7.42 -12.95 -10.30
CA PHE A 217 -8.56 -13.39 -9.52
C PHE A 217 -9.72 -13.74 -10.45
N HIS A 218 -10.24 -14.96 -10.30
CA HIS A 218 -11.46 -15.41 -10.95
C HIS A 218 -12.42 -15.91 -9.88
N ARG A 219 -13.72 -15.61 -9.98
CA ARG A 219 -14.71 -15.93 -8.93
C ARG A 219 -14.72 -17.41 -8.54
N ASP A 220 -14.63 -18.30 -9.53
CA ASP A 220 -14.72 -19.75 -9.31
C ASP A 220 -13.38 -20.39 -8.89
N GLU A 221 -12.26 -19.74 -9.18
CA GLU A 221 -10.92 -20.31 -8.95
C GLU A 221 -10.20 -19.64 -7.77
N GLY A 222 -10.63 -18.44 -7.38
CA GLY A 222 -9.98 -17.59 -6.41
C GLY A 222 -8.75 -16.88 -6.95
N LEU A 223 -7.91 -16.43 -6.02
CA LEU A 223 -6.66 -15.74 -6.30
C LEU A 223 -5.59 -16.76 -6.73
N ALA A 224 -4.85 -16.42 -7.79
CA ALA A 224 -3.73 -17.21 -8.27
C ALA A 224 -2.54 -16.31 -8.62
N LEU A 225 -1.35 -16.78 -8.25
CA LEU A 225 -0.07 -16.25 -8.69
C LEU A 225 0.31 -16.93 -10.00
N TRP A 226 0.77 -16.17 -10.98
CA TRP A 226 1.44 -16.68 -12.17
C TRP A 226 2.89 -16.27 -12.12
N LEU A 227 3.79 -17.27 -12.19
CA LEU A 227 5.22 -17.06 -12.28
C LEU A 227 5.75 -17.86 -13.46
N ASP A 228 6.41 -17.17 -14.40
CA ASP A 228 6.92 -17.78 -15.65
C ASP A 228 5.85 -18.53 -16.43
N GLY A 229 4.64 -17.98 -16.48
CA GLY A 229 3.50 -18.58 -17.17
C GLY A 229 2.86 -19.77 -16.44
N HIS A 230 3.37 -20.17 -15.28
CA HIS A 230 2.80 -21.25 -14.47
C HIS A 230 1.85 -20.69 -13.42
N LYS A 231 0.59 -21.11 -13.48
CA LYS A 231 -0.44 -20.75 -12.50
C LYS A 231 -0.25 -21.53 -11.19
N ARG A 232 -0.35 -20.83 -10.07
CA ARG A 232 -0.19 -21.35 -8.71
C ARG A 232 -1.32 -20.79 -7.84
N PRO A 233 -2.25 -21.62 -7.34
CA PRO A 233 -3.32 -21.15 -6.48
C PRO A 233 -2.75 -20.53 -5.20
N VAL A 234 -3.22 -19.33 -4.84
CA VAL A 234 -2.86 -18.70 -3.56
C VAL A 234 -3.75 -19.30 -2.48
N LYS A 235 -3.14 -19.76 -1.40
CA LYS A 235 -3.90 -20.32 -0.26
C LYS A 235 -4.77 -19.22 0.34
N LYS A 236 -6.04 -19.54 0.57
CA LYS A 236 -6.90 -18.64 1.35
C LYS A 236 -6.35 -18.58 2.79
N PRO A 237 -6.36 -17.41 3.44
CA PRO A 237 -6.09 -17.32 4.86
C PRO A 237 -7.01 -18.30 5.61
N SER A 238 -6.44 -19.16 6.44
CA SER A 238 -7.16 -20.11 7.31
C SER A 238 -7.82 -19.41 8.48
#